data_AF-A0A951RBP9-F1
#
_entry.id   AF-A0A951RBP9-F1
#
_cell.length_a   1.000
_cell.length_b   1.000
_cell.length_c   1.000
_cell.angle_alpha   90.00
_cell.angle_beta   90.00
_cell.angle_gamma   90.00
#
_symmetry.space_group_name_H-M   'P 1'
#
loop_
_entity.id
_entity.type
_entity.pdbx_description
1 polymer ?
#
loop_
_entity_poly.entity_id
_entity_poly.type
_entity_poly.pdbx_seq_one_letter_code
_entity_poly.pdbx_strand_id
1 'polypeptide(L)'
;MTKKSAKHFSLAVIIIILISSVLYMILFPPLHKYHVDRYVPVNDQDTLLTNIVTYMGVKPRNTNFETRLDPVYRSFYVKQAGEYRFFRYYIDDSGNHFFYIIRPARHALGNRRAIGGSYKLDDDLKLLSYEELFVTQVLDEDFLEEIADDLFPAMIQNDLSKYLDNRLIIEWPDDRLQYDKQKKEWRYDVTTE
;
A
#
# COMPACT_ATOMS: atom_id res chain seq x y z
N MET A 1 55.04 1.66 -24.55
CA MET A 1 53.77 0.89 -24.65
C MET A 1 53.35 0.79 -26.11
N THR A 2 53.09 -0.40 -26.64
CA THR A 2 52.65 -0.56 -28.04
C THR A 2 51.13 -0.30 -28.16
N LYS A 3 50.66 0.22 -29.30
CA LYS A 3 49.21 0.44 -29.58
C LYS A 3 48.34 -0.79 -29.29
N LYS A 4 48.89 -2.00 -29.47
CA LYS A 4 48.23 -3.28 -29.19
C LYS A 4 48.02 -3.49 -27.68
N SER A 5 49.05 -3.25 -26.86
CA SER A 5 48.98 -3.36 -25.39
C SER A 5 47.99 -2.36 -24.78
N ALA A 6 47.94 -1.11 -25.29
CA ALA A 6 46.95 -0.12 -24.86
C ALA A 6 45.50 -0.56 -25.14
N LYS A 7 45.22 -1.13 -26.33
CA LYS A 7 43.89 -1.64 -26.67
C LYS A 7 43.43 -2.81 -25.78
N HIS A 8 44.33 -3.73 -25.44
CA HIS A 8 44.00 -4.87 -24.57
C HIS A 8 43.77 -4.42 -23.12
N PHE A 9 44.54 -3.44 -22.65
CA PHE A 9 44.32 -2.82 -21.34
C PHE A 9 42.97 -2.09 -21.28
N SER A 10 42.65 -1.26 -22.28
CA SER A 10 41.35 -0.59 -22.37
C SER A 10 40.18 -1.58 -22.44
N LEU A 11 40.32 -2.68 -23.19
CA LEU A 11 39.28 -3.71 -23.28
C LEU A 11 39.06 -4.43 -21.94
N ALA A 12 40.14 -4.78 -21.22
CA ALA A 12 40.06 -5.41 -19.91
C ALA A 12 39.39 -4.50 -18.87
N VAL A 13 39.70 -3.19 -18.88
CA VAL A 13 39.05 -2.21 -17.99
C VAL A 13 37.56 -2.09 -18.29
N ILE A 14 37.16 -2.05 -19.57
CA ILE A 14 35.74 -2.00 -19.96
C ILE A 14 35.00 -3.25 -19.47
N ILE A 15 35.59 -4.44 -19.61
CA ILE A 15 34.99 -5.70 -19.13
C ILE A 15 34.82 -5.68 -17.61
N ILE A 16 35.82 -5.22 -16.86
CA ILE A 16 35.73 -5.10 -15.39
C ILE A 16 34.61 -4.14 -14.97
N ILE A 17 34.47 -3.01 -15.66
CA ILE A 17 33.38 -2.04 -15.39
C ILE A 17 32.02 -2.70 -15.66
N LEU A 18 31.86 -3.38 -16.80
CA LEU A 18 30.60 -4.06 -17.13
C LEU A 18 30.24 -5.15 -16.12
N ILE A 19 31.21 -5.98 -15.73
CA ILE A 19 31.00 -7.02 -14.70
C ILE A 19 30.61 -6.38 -13.37
N SER A 20 31.29 -5.30 -12.98
CA SER A 20 30.98 -4.56 -11.74
C SER A 20 29.58 -3.95 -11.78
N SER A 21 29.16 -3.38 -12.92
CA SER A 21 27.82 -2.81 -13.09
C SER A 21 26.73 -3.88 -13.06
N VAL A 22 26.95 -5.03 -13.70
CA VAL A 22 26.00 -6.15 -13.66
C VAL A 22 25.91 -6.74 -12.26
N LEU A 23 27.05 -6.94 -11.58
CA LEU A 23 27.07 -7.43 -10.20
C LEU A 23 26.36 -6.45 -9.25
N TYR A 24 26.54 -5.15 -9.46
CA TYR A 24 25.82 -4.12 -8.69
C TYR A 24 24.30 -4.23 -8.90
N MET A 25 23.81 -4.41 -10.12
CA MET A 25 22.37 -4.59 -10.38
C MET A 25 21.80 -5.87 -9.78
N ILE A 26 22.60 -6.95 -9.68
CA ILE A 26 22.19 -8.20 -9.05
C ILE A 26 22.15 -8.06 -7.52
N LEU A 27 23.14 -7.40 -6.93
CA LEU A 27 23.22 -7.18 -5.49
C LEU A 27 22.22 -6.13 -4.99
N PHE A 28 21.86 -5.17 -5.85
CA PHE A 28 20.95 -4.07 -5.55
C PHE A 28 19.91 -3.96 -6.65
N PRO A 29 18.94 -4.90 -6.72
CA PRO A 29 17.86 -4.81 -7.68
C PRO A 29 17.08 -3.50 -7.44
N PRO A 30 16.61 -2.83 -8.50
CA PRO A 30 15.79 -1.65 -8.33
C PRO A 30 14.51 -2.03 -7.57
N LEU A 31 14.09 -1.18 -6.64
CA LEU A 31 12.83 -1.35 -5.94
C LEU A 31 11.67 -1.50 -6.92
N HIS A 32 10.64 -2.27 -6.57
CA HIS A 32 9.42 -2.31 -7.37
C HIS A 32 8.84 -0.90 -7.57
N LYS A 33 8.23 -0.60 -8.72
CA LYS A 33 7.69 0.76 -9.02
C LYS A 33 6.76 1.25 -7.91
N TYR A 34 5.97 0.34 -7.34
CA TYR A 34 5.01 0.63 -6.29
C TYR A 34 5.52 0.31 -4.88
N HIS A 35 6.84 0.28 -4.67
CA HIS A 35 7.41 0.11 -3.34
C HIS A 35 7.32 1.42 -2.55
N VAL A 36 6.91 1.36 -1.28
CA VAL A 36 6.69 2.54 -0.43
C VAL A 36 7.95 3.40 -0.25
N ASP A 37 9.13 2.80 -0.14
CA ASP A 37 10.42 3.50 -0.02
C ASP A 37 10.75 4.45 -1.18
N ARG A 38 10.08 4.31 -2.33
CA ARG A 38 10.22 5.26 -3.45
C ARG A 38 9.52 6.59 -3.19
N TYR A 39 8.61 6.64 -2.21
CA TYR A 39 7.67 7.73 -2.02
C TYR A 39 7.64 8.28 -0.60
N VAL A 40 7.86 7.43 0.41
CA VAL A 40 7.77 7.80 1.82
C VAL A 40 9.10 7.47 2.51
N PRO A 41 9.75 8.45 3.16
CA PRO A 41 10.96 8.19 3.95
C PRO A 41 10.70 7.13 5.02
N VAL A 42 11.65 6.20 5.20
CA VAL A 42 11.50 5.07 6.14
C VAL A 42 11.10 5.52 7.56
N ASN A 43 11.65 6.65 8.03
CA ASN A 43 11.35 7.19 9.37
C ASN A 43 9.88 7.65 9.53
N ASP A 44 9.18 7.91 8.42
CA ASP A 44 7.81 8.40 8.41
C ASP A 44 6.80 7.27 8.20
N GLN A 45 7.24 6.11 7.69
CA GLN A 45 6.35 5.01 7.27
C GLN A 45 5.54 4.43 8.43
N ASP A 46 6.15 4.22 9.61
CA ASP A 46 5.43 3.70 10.79
C ASP A 46 4.37 4.68 11.27
N THR A 47 4.71 5.97 11.28
CA THR A 47 3.79 7.04 11.67
C THR A 47 2.60 7.10 10.71
N LEU A 48 2.89 7.08 9.41
CA LEU A 48 1.91 7.11 8.32
C LEU A 48 1.00 5.86 8.35
N LEU A 49 1.57 4.67 8.44
CA LEU A 49 0.82 3.42 8.52
C LEU A 49 -0.11 3.45 9.73
N THR A 50 0.39 3.91 10.89
CA THR A 50 -0.46 4.00 12.08
C THR A 50 -1.59 5.01 11.90
N ASN A 51 -1.35 6.15 11.22
CA ASN A 51 -2.39 7.13 10.91
C ASN A 51 -3.47 6.52 10.01
N ILE A 52 -3.09 5.74 9.01
CA ILE A 52 -4.01 5.00 8.15
C ILE A 52 -4.79 3.93 8.94
N VAL A 53 -4.10 3.16 9.79
CA VAL A 53 -4.70 2.11 10.62
C VAL A 53 -5.73 2.66 11.59
N THR A 54 -5.64 3.93 12.01
CA THR A 54 -6.71 4.58 12.77
C THR A 54 -8.05 4.62 12.02
N TYR A 55 -8.03 4.67 10.69
CA TYR A 55 -9.25 4.69 9.87
C TYR A 55 -9.71 3.29 9.44
N MET A 56 -8.80 2.44 8.95
CA MET A 56 -9.15 1.10 8.47
C MET A 56 -9.29 0.06 9.59
N GLY A 57 -8.59 0.27 10.70
CA GLY A 57 -8.43 -0.70 11.77
C GLY A 57 -9.68 -0.95 12.60
N VAL A 58 -9.60 -1.97 13.46
CA VAL A 58 -10.62 -2.17 14.49
C VAL A 58 -10.52 -1.02 15.49
N LYS A 59 -11.62 -0.30 15.70
CA LYS A 59 -11.71 0.78 16.69
C LYS A 59 -11.54 0.25 18.13
N PRO A 60 -10.93 1.02 19.06
CA PRO A 60 -10.96 0.72 20.49
C PRO A 60 -12.39 0.55 21.00
N ARG A 61 -12.57 -0.24 22.07
CA ARG A 61 -13.88 -0.43 22.69
C ARG A 61 -14.46 0.92 23.14
N ASN A 62 -15.78 1.08 23.00
CA ASN A 62 -16.53 2.28 23.39
C ASN A 62 -16.12 3.57 22.65
N THR A 63 -15.57 3.45 21.43
CA THR A 63 -15.29 4.60 20.56
C THR A 63 -16.19 4.62 19.33
N ASN A 64 -16.33 5.77 18.70
CA ASN A 64 -17.07 5.97 17.45
C ASN A 64 -16.14 6.57 16.37
N PHE A 65 -16.67 6.92 15.20
CA PHE A 65 -15.87 7.43 14.09
C PHE A 65 -15.20 8.80 14.37
N GLU A 66 -15.67 9.54 15.37
CA GLU A 66 -15.10 10.81 15.84
C GLU A 66 -14.05 10.57 16.93
N THR A 67 -14.40 9.86 18.00
CA THR A 67 -13.55 9.66 19.18
C THR A 67 -12.41 8.66 18.96
N ARG A 68 -12.45 7.87 17.87
CA ARG A 68 -11.34 6.98 17.48
C ARG A 68 -10.03 7.72 17.21
N LEU A 69 -10.09 9.03 16.95
CA LEU A 69 -8.95 9.89 16.66
C LEU A 69 -8.30 10.47 17.92
N ASP A 70 -8.88 10.26 19.10
CA ASP A 70 -8.36 10.82 20.34
C ASP A 70 -6.93 10.30 20.61
N PRO A 71 -5.97 11.18 20.96
CA PRO A 71 -4.57 10.80 21.15
C PRO A 71 -4.35 9.68 22.17
N VAL A 72 -5.26 9.53 23.14
CA VAL A 72 -5.25 8.46 24.15
C VAL A 72 -5.25 7.06 23.52
N TYR A 73 -5.80 6.91 22.31
CA TYR A 73 -5.86 5.63 21.59
C TYR A 73 -4.68 5.40 20.65
N ARG A 74 -3.72 6.32 20.55
CA ARG A 74 -2.57 6.18 19.63
C ARG A 74 -1.80 4.89 19.86
N SER A 75 -1.51 4.54 21.11
CA SER A 75 -0.78 3.31 21.46
C SER A 75 -1.51 2.04 21.02
N PHE A 76 -2.85 2.06 21.05
CA PHE A 76 -3.67 0.96 20.55
C PHE A 76 -3.48 0.77 19.04
N TYR A 77 -3.44 1.86 18.26
CA TYR A 77 -3.22 1.77 16.82
C TYR A 77 -1.78 1.44 16.47
N VAL A 78 -0.77 1.95 17.19
CA VAL A 78 0.63 1.57 16.98
C VAL A 78 0.79 0.05 17.12
N LYS A 79 0.20 -0.53 18.17
CA LYS A 79 0.20 -1.98 18.35
C LYS A 79 -0.51 -2.69 17.20
N GLN A 80 -1.64 -2.16 16.74
CA GLN A 80 -2.39 -2.77 15.65
C GLN A 80 -1.64 -2.68 14.31
N ALA A 81 -0.95 -1.56 14.05
CA ALA A 81 -0.22 -1.30 12.82
C ALA A 81 0.96 -2.26 12.62
N GLY A 82 1.53 -2.82 13.70
CA GLY A 82 2.57 -3.84 13.61
C GLY A 82 2.15 -5.13 12.89
N GLU A 83 0.85 -5.34 12.67
CA GLU A 83 0.32 -6.48 11.92
C GLU A 83 -0.04 -6.14 10.47
N TYR A 84 0.15 -4.88 10.06
CA TYR A 84 -0.22 -4.33 8.76
C TYR A 84 1.05 -4.03 7.98
N ARG A 85 0.96 -4.03 6.66
CA ARG A 85 2.08 -3.60 5.80
C ARG A 85 1.60 -2.96 4.52
N PHE A 86 2.32 -1.93 4.08
CA PHE A 86 2.23 -1.47 2.69
C PHE A 86 2.76 -2.56 1.78
N PHE A 87 1.94 -3.04 0.86
CA PHE A 87 2.41 -3.96 -0.18
C PHE A 87 2.58 -3.26 -1.53
N ARG A 88 1.68 -2.33 -1.86
CA ARG A 88 1.83 -1.41 -2.99
C ARG A 88 1.50 0.02 -2.56
N TYR A 89 2.24 0.97 -3.10
CA TYR A 89 2.12 2.38 -2.78
C TYR A 89 2.52 3.24 -3.98
N TYR A 90 1.81 4.35 -4.19
CA TYR A 90 2.07 5.27 -5.29
C TYR A 90 1.61 6.68 -4.92
N ILE A 91 2.33 7.70 -5.39
CA ILE A 91 1.88 9.09 -5.33
C ILE A 91 1.78 9.58 -6.78
N ASP A 92 0.63 10.12 -7.17
CA ASP A 92 0.45 10.72 -8.50
C ASP A 92 0.96 12.17 -8.56
N ASP A 93 0.94 12.74 -9.77
CA ASP A 93 1.41 14.10 -10.01
C ASP A 93 0.56 15.18 -9.30
N SER A 94 -0.65 14.83 -8.83
CA SER A 94 -1.54 15.72 -8.07
C SER A 94 -1.33 15.61 -6.55
N GLY A 95 -0.35 14.82 -6.10
CA GLY A 95 -0.10 14.55 -4.70
C GLY A 95 -1.16 13.66 -4.05
N ASN A 96 -1.93 12.89 -4.83
CA ASN A 96 -2.82 11.87 -4.29
C ASN A 96 -2.03 10.60 -4.01
N HIS A 97 -2.19 10.08 -2.81
CA HIS A 97 -1.53 8.87 -2.34
C HIS A 97 -2.46 7.70 -2.56
N PHE A 98 -1.96 6.63 -3.17
CA PHE A 98 -2.65 5.37 -3.37
C PHE A 98 -1.96 4.28 -2.57
N PHE A 99 -2.75 3.43 -1.91
CA PHE A 99 -2.21 2.35 -1.08
C PHE A 99 -2.92 1.02 -1.36
N TYR A 100 -2.16 -0.06 -1.22
CA TYR A 100 -2.65 -1.42 -1.07
C TYR A 100 -1.99 -2.01 0.17
N ILE A 101 -2.78 -2.14 1.24
CA ILE A 101 -2.31 -2.59 2.55
C ILE A 101 -2.85 -3.98 2.82
N ILE A 102 -1.96 -4.89 3.20
CA ILE A 102 -2.31 -6.24 3.66
C ILE A 102 -2.39 -6.23 5.18
N ARG A 103 -3.43 -6.86 5.73
CA ARG A 103 -3.71 -6.91 7.17
C ARG A 103 -4.30 -8.26 7.61
N PRO A 104 -4.31 -8.59 8.92
CA PRO A 104 -4.96 -9.78 9.43
C PRO A 104 -6.48 -9.77 9.17
N ALA A 105 -7.02 -10.93 8.82
CA ALA A 105 -8.44 -11.20 8.94
C ALA A 105 -8.73 -11.97 10.23
N ARG A 106 -9.96 -11.88 10.74
CA ARG A 106 -10.41 -12.76 11.83
C ARG A 106 -10.77 -14.14 11.26
N HIS A 107 -9.75 -14.93 10.92
CA HIS A 107 -9.92 -16.25 10.33
C HIS A 107 -9.05 -17.30 11.05
N ALA A 108 -9.60 -18.50 11.23
CA ALA A 108 -8.93 -19.56 11.99
C ALA A 108 -7.62 -20.05 11.36
N LEU A 109 -7.49 -19.92 10.03
CA LEU A 109 -6.30 -20.36 9.27
C LEU A 109 -5.23 -19.27 9.10
N GLY A 110 -5.40 -18.08 9.68
CA GLY A 110 -4.40 -17.01 9.57
C GLY A 110 -4.44 -16.22 8.25
N ASN A 111 -5.45 -16.43 7.41
CA ASN A 111 -5.67 -15.67 6.18
C ASN A 111 -5.74 -14.15 6.41
N ARG A 112 -5.44 -13.39 5.36
CA ARG A 112 -5.34 -11.93 5.37
C ARG A 112 -6.47 -11.31 4.55
N ARG A 113 -6.58 -9.98 4.61
CA ARG A 113 -7.31 -9.16 3.63
C ARG A 113 -6.38 -8.07 3.12
N ALA A 114 -6.61 -7.64 1.89
CA ALA A 114 -6.06 -6.40 1.38
C ALA A 114 -7.12 -5.30 1.33
N ILE A 115 -6.67 -4.07 1.52
CA ILE A 115 -7.46 -2.86 1.39
C ILE A 115 -6.75 -1.95 0.40
N GLY A 116 -7.46 -1.58 -0.67
CA GLY A 116 -7.01 -0.59 -1.62
C GLY A 116 -7.74 0.73 -1.42
N GLY A 117 -7.02 1.83 -1.48
CA GLY A 117 -7.63 3.14 -1.29
C GLY A 117 -6.71 4.29 -1.65
N SER A 118 -7.17 5.49 -1.33
CA SER A 118 -6.39 6.71 -1.55
C SER A 118 -6.63 7.77 -0.48
N TYR A 119 -5.69 8.72 -0.39
CA TYR A 119 -5.75 9.85 0.53
C TYR A 119 -4.87 11.01 0.07
N LYS A 120 -5.01 12.14 0.77
CA LYS A 120 -4.08 13.28 0.70
C LYS A 120 -3.47 13.54 2.07
N LEU A 121 -2.21 13.97 2.10
CA LEU A 121 -1.49 14.35 3.31
C LEU A 121 -1.26 15.86 3.38
N ASP A 122 -1.08 16.36 4.60
CA ASP A 122 -0.33 17.59 4.85
C ASP A 122 1.13 17.28 5.21
N ASP A 123 1.90 18.34 5.48
CA ASP A 123 3.32 18.28 5.81
C ASP A 123 3.62 17.52 7.12
N ASP A 124 2.62 17.34 7.99
CA ASP A 124 2.73 16.65 9.29
C ASP A 124 2.22 15.19 9.23
N LEU A 125 2.10 14.62 8.02
CA LEU A 125 1.57 13.27 7.77
C LEU A 125 0.10 13.09 8.22
N LYS A 126 -0.66 14.17 8.36
CA LYS A 126 -2.08 14.11 8.69
C LYS A 126 -2.89 13.83 7.44
N LEU A 127 -3.82 12.89 7.54
CA LEU A 127 -4.73 12.53 6.46
C LEU A 127 -5.81 13.60 6.27
N LEU A 128 -5.66 14.43 5.24
CA LEU A 128 -6.62 15.48 4.83
C LEU A 128 -7.90 14.88 4.23
N SER A 129 -7.73 13.87 3.39
CA SER A 129 -8.80 13.00 2.88
C SER A 129 -8.42 11.55 3.15
N TYR A 130 -9.37 10.63 3.13
CA TYR A 130 -9.10 9.19 3.24
C TYR A 130 -10.29 8.38 2.75
N GLU A 131 -10.05 7.50 1.78
CA GLU A 131 -11.05 6.63 1.17
C GLU A 131 -10.50 5.23 0.97
N GLU A 132 -11.31 4.22 1.33
CA GLU A 132 -11.08 2.84 0.92
C GLU A 132 -11.96 2.58 -0.30
N LEU A 133 -11.32 2.21 -1.41
CA LEU A 133 -11.99 1.93 -2.68
C LEU A 133 -12.45 0.48 -2.75
N PHE A 134 -11.73 -0.42 -2.09
CA PHE A 134 -12.14 -1.81 -1.95
C PHE A 134 -11.53 -2.48 -0.72
N VAL A 135 -12.18 -3.59 -0.32
CA VAL A 135 -11.65 -4.58 0.61
C VAL A 135 -11.79 -5.96 -0.04
N THR A 136 -10.72 -6.75 -0.03
CA THR A 136 -10.77 -8.10 -0.58
C THR A 136 -11.51 -9.06 0.34
N GLN A 137 -11.88 -10.21 -0.21
CA GLN A 137 -12.20 -11.40 0.57
C GLN A 137 -11.04 -11.79 1.49
N VAL A 138 -11.34 -12.66 2.46
CA VAL A 138 -10.32 -13.31 3.29
C VAL A 138 -9.59 -14.36 2.44
N LEU A 139 -8.35 -14.05 2.06
CA LEU A 139 -7.59 -14.83 1.09
C LEU A 139 -6.20 -15.19 1.65
N ASP A 140 -5.56 -16.13 0.97
CA ASP A 140 -4.15 -16.45 1.20
C ASP A 140 -3.26 -15.24 0.89
N GLU A 141 -2.21 -15.04 1.68
CA GLU A 141 -1.35 -13.86 1.55
C GLU A 141 -0.62 -13.84 0.20
N ASP A 142 -0.10 -14.98 -0.27
CA ASP A 142 0.62 -15.05 -1.55
C ASP A 142 -0.33 -14.72 -2.71
N PHE A 143 -1.58 -15.16 -2.63
CA PHE A 143 -2.59 -14.81 -3.62
C PHE A 143 -2.96 -13.32 -3.59
N LEU A 144 -3.06 -12.71 -2.40
CA LEU A 144 -3.27 -11.25 -2.28
C LEU A 144 -2.11 -10.46 -2.86
N GLU A 145 -0.90 -10.98 -2.77
CA GLU A 145 0.29 -10.39 -3.37
C GLU A 145 0.27 -10.52 -4.90
N GLU A 146 -0.06 -11.69 -5.42
CA GLU A 146 -0.15 -11.97 -6.85
C GLU A 146 -1.15 -11.05 -7.55
N ILE A 147 -2.39 -10.95 -7.02
CA ILE A 147 -3.44 -10.14 -7.66
C ILE A 147 -3.17 -8.63 -7.58
N ALA A 148 -2.29 -8.17 -6.69
CA ALA A 148 -2.04 -6.75 -6.51
C ALA A 148 -1.38 -6.11 -7.74
N ASP A 149 -0.64 -6.89 -8.53
CA ASP A 149 0.07 -6.38 -9.71
C ASP A 149 -0.88 -5.92 -10.82
N ASP A 150 -2.09 -6.48 -10.88
CA ASP A 150 -3.13 -6.02 -11.79
C ASP A 150 -4.16 -5.11 -11.09
N LEU A 151 -4.52 -5.44 -9.84
CA LEU A 151 -5.56 -4.72 -9.10
C LEU A 151 -5.13 -3.31 -8.69
N PHE A 152 -3.88 -3.12 -8.25
CA PHE A 152 -3.39 -1.82 -7.80
C PHE A 152 -3.24 -0.80 -8.95
N PRO A 153 -2.68 -1.15 -10.13
CA PRO A 153 -2.69 -0.25 -11.28
C PRO A 153 -4.10 0.09 -11.77
N ALA A 154 -5.01 -0.89 -11.77
CA ALA A 154 -6.41 -0.66 -12.14
C ALA A 154 -7.07 0.36 -11.19
N MET A 155 -6.80 0.26 -9.88
CA MET A 155 -7.24 1.23 -8.89
C MET A 155 -6.71 2.64 -9.18
N ILE A 156 -5.41 2.79 -9.44
CA ILE A 156 -4.79 4.10 -9.75
C ILE A 156 -5.42 4.72 -11.00
N GLN A 157 -5.76 3.89 -12.00
CA GLN A 157 -6.36 4.32 -13.27
C GLN A 157 -7.88 4.52 -13.17
N ASN A 158 -8.49 4.29 -11.99
CA ASN A 158 -9.93 4.30 -11.78
C ASN A 158 -10.69 3.34 -12.72
N ASP A 159 -10.09 2.18 -13.03
CA ASP A 159 -10.69 1.09 -13.83
C ASP A 159 -10.85 -0.19 -13.01
N LEU A 160 -11.48 -0.08 -11.84
CA LEU A 160 -11.79 -1.23 -10.98
C LEU A 160 -12.98 -2.06 -11.46
N SER A 161 -13.64 -1.64 -12.56
CA SER A 161 -14.87 -2.24 -13.09
C SER A 161 -14.80 -3.77 -13.21
N LYS A 162 -13.65 -4.29 -13.66
CA LYS A 162 -13.41 -5.74 -13.84
C LYS A 162 -13.33 -6.54 -12.53
N TYR A 163 -13.08 -5.87 -11.42
CA TYR A 163 -12.84 -6.51 -10.12
C TYR A 163 -14.01 -6.37 -9.16
N LEU A 164 -14.74 -5.25 -9.20
CA LEU A 164 -15.82 -4.97 -8.25
C LEU A 164 -16.95 -6.01 -8.30
N ASP A 165 -17.22 -6.59 -9.47
CA ASP A 165 -18.21 -7.66 -9.64
C ASP A 165 -17.65 -9.05 -9.30
N ASN A 166 -16.32 -9.19 -9.19
CA ASN A 166 -15.68 -10.46 -8.85
C ASN A 166 -15.70 -10.69 -7.35
N ARG A 167 -16.79 -11.28 -6.86
CA ARG A 167 -17.02 -11.60 -5.44
C ARG A 167 -16.08 -12.67 -4.87
N LEU A 168 -15.27 -13.33 -5.69
CA LEU A 168 -14.19 -14.20 -5.22
C LEU A 168 -12.96 -13.40 -4.77
N ILE A 169 -12.81 -12.16 -5.25
CA ILE A 169 -11.68 -11.29 -4.94
C ILE A 169 -12.12 -10.13 -4.05
N ILE A 170 -13.14 -9.37 -4.47
CA ILE A 170 -13.60 -8.17 -3.78
C ILE A 170 -14.79 -8.49 -2.89
N GLU A 171 -14.66 -8.22 -1.60
CA GLU A 171 -15.75 -8.32 -0.63
C GLU A 171 -16.55 -7.01 -0.60
N TRP A 172 -15.87 -5.88 -0.49
CA TRP A 172 -16.50 -4.55 -0.40
C TRP A 172 -15.90 -3.59 -1.44
N PRO A 173 -16.70 -2.68 -2.03
CA PRO A 173 -18.13 -2.46 -1.80
C PRO A 173 -19.03 -3.58 -2.32
N ASP A 174 -20.25 -3.70 -1.75
CA ASP A 174 -21.36 -4.48 -2.29
C ASP A 174 -22.66 -3.65 -2.33
N ASP A 175 -23.77 -4.21 -2.84
CA ASP A 175 -25.05 -3.50 -2.98
C ASP A 175 -25.60 -2.91 -1.66
N ARG A 176 -25.09 -3.35 -0.51
CA ARG A 176 -25.55 -2.92 0.82
C ARG A 176 -24.46 -2.17 1.57
N LEU A 177 -23.19 -2.53 1.40
CA LEU A 177 -22.07 -1.96 2.14
C LEU A 177 -21.23 -1.06 1.24
N GLN A 178 -21.25 0.22 1.57
CA GLN A 178 -20.58 1.28 0.83
C GLN A 178 -19.65 2.05 1.78
N TYR A 179 -18.63 2.70 1.22
CA TYR A 179 -17.70 3.49 2.02
C TYR A 179 -18.26 4.90 2.28
N ASP A 180 -18.50 5.25 3.54
CA ASP A 180 -18.91 6.59 3.95
C ASP A 180 -17.68 7.50 4.00
N LYS A 181 -17.51 8.39 3.01
CA LYS A 181 -16.35 9.31 2.93
C LYS A 181 -16.33 10.35 4.06
N GLN A 182 -17.48 10.70 4.62
CA GLN A 182 -17.58 11.68 5.71
C GLN A 182 -17.13 11.04 7.03
N LYS A 183 -17.67 9.86 7.34
CA LYS A 183 -17.35 9.12 8.56
C LYS A 183 -16.08 8.29 8.42
N LYS A 184 -15.58 8.10 7.20
CA LYS A 184 -14.38 7.31 6.84
C LYS A 184 -14.47 5.89 7.38
N GLU A 185 -15.56 5.20 7.06
CA GLU A 185 -15.82 3.82 7.44
C GLU A 185 -16.83 3.15 6.48
N TRP A 186 -16.75 1.83 6.35
CA TRP A 186 -17.74 1.04 5.62
C TRP A 186 -19.07 0.99 6.39
N ARG A 187 -20.18 1.30 5.73
CA ARG A 187 -21.51 1.35 6.34
C ARG A 187 -22.61 0.83 5.43
N TYR A 188 -23.70 0.37 6.05
CA TYR A 188 -24.87 -0.14 5.35
C TYR A 188 -25.92 0.92 5.00
N ASP A 189 -25.75 2.14 5.52
CA ASP A 189 -26.72 3.23 5.47
C ASP A 189 -26.20 4.44 4.68
N VAL A 190 -25.26 4.22 3.76
CA VAL A 190 -24.76 5.30 2.88
C VAL A 190 -25.76 5.52 1.75
N THR A 191 -26.39 6.69 1.73
CA THR A 191 -27.19 7.13 0.58
C THR A 191 -26.26 7.71 -0.48
N THR A 192 -26.19 7.08 -1.64
CA THR A 192 -25.59 7.67 -2.84
C THR A 192 -26.46 8.85 -3.29
N GLU A 193 -25.89 10.06 -3.25
CA GLU A 193 -26.48 11.24 -3.93
C GLU A 193 -26.36 11.11 -5.46
#